data_AF-A0A412CFN2-F1
#
_entry.id   AF-A0A412CFN2-F1
#
_cell.length_a   1.000
_cell.length_b   1.000
_cell.length_c   1.000
_cell.angle_alpha   90.00
_cell.angle_beta   90.00
_cell.angle_gamma   90.00
#
_symmetry.space_group_name_H-M   'P 1'
#
loop_
_entity.id
_entity.type
_entity.pdbx_description
1 polymer ?
#
loop_
_entity_poly.entity_id
_entity_poly.type
_entity_poly.pdbx_seq_one_letter_code
_entity_poly.pdbx_strand_id
1 'polypeptide(L)'
;MKTKKLVQLSLLTAIALSIFIVELQIPNPLPFPGIKLGLANIVTLYVIYRYRAKEALLVLMARIILGSVFNGNLMAIMYSLAGGICCFVVMSVLHDKIEEKYIFIVSILGACAHNIGQIIIAIFITKTLAIMMYLPWLLLSAMITGLFIGLCTQYLLKSRAILIQK
;
A
#
# COMPACT_ATOMS: atom_id res chain seq x y z
N MET A 1 2.27 -24.32 1.07
CA MET A 1 3.39 -23.40 1.40
C MET A 1 4.30 -24.09 2.41
N LYS A 2 5.64 -23.94 2.31
CA LYS A 2 6.55 -24.44 3.35
C LYS A 2 6.38 -23.62 4.64
N THR A 3 6.44 -24.24 5.82
CA THR A 3 6.19 -23.61 7.13
C THR A 3 7.01 -22.34 7.34
N LYS A 4 8.30 -22.35 6.99
CA LYS A 4 9.19 -21.18 7.06
C LYS A 4 8.63 -19.97 6.30
N LYS A 5 8.08 -20.20 5.11
CA LYS A 5 7.53 -19.15 4.25
C LYS A 5 6.22 -18.59 4.81
N LEU A 6 5.38 -19.44 5.37
CA LEU A 6 4.16 -19.02 6.06
C LEU A 6 4.51 -18.08 7.21
N VAL A 7 5.44 -18.48 8.08
CA VAL A 7 5.88 -17.67 9.23
C VAL A 7 6.41 -16.31 8.78
N GLN A 8 7.22 -16.25 7.71
CA GLN A 8 7.70 -14.96 7.18
C GLN A 8 6.58 -14.06 6.66
N LEU A 9 5.65 -14.61 5.89
CA LEU A 9 4.52 -13.81 5.38
C LEU A 9 3.61 -13.34 6.51
N SER A 10 3.41 -14.15 7.55
CA SER A 10 2.69 -13.74 8.76
C SER A 10 3.40 -12.60 9.50
N LEU A 11 4.73 -12.67 9.64
CA LEU A 11 5.54 -11.59 10.24
C LEU A 11 5.45 -10.30 9.42
N LEU A 12 5.58 -10.39 8.09
CA LEU A 12 5.43 -9.24 7.20
C LEU A 12 4.02 -8.65 7.29
N THR A 13 2.99 -9.50 7.37
CA THR A 13 1.61 -9.05 7.57
C THR A 13 1.45 -8.32 8.90
N ALA A 14 2.03 -8.84 9.98
CA ALA A 14 2.01 -8.18 11.29
C ALA A 14 2.69 -6.81 11.23
N ILE A 15 3.87 -6.70 10.59
CA ILE A 15 4.56 -5.42 10.40
C ILE A 15 3.70 -4.45 9.58
N ALA A 16 3.12 -4.91 8.47
CA ALA A 16 2.26 -4.08 7.62
C ALA A 16 1.04 -3.56 8.38
N LEU A 17 0.45 -4.40 9.24
CA LEU A 17 -0.67 -4.04 10.09
C LEU A 17 -0.26 -3.05 11.18
N SER A 18 0.88 -3.26 11.86
CA SER A 18 1.41 -2.33 12.86
C SER A 18 1.66 -0.95 12.25
N ILE A 19 2.29 -0.88 11.07
CA ILE A 19 2.49 0.38 10.35
C ILE A 19 1.15 1.05 10.02
N PHE A 20 0.15 0.28 9.56
CA PHE A 20 -1.19 0.80 9.27
C PHE A 20 -1.91 1.34 10.51
N ILE A 21 -1.76 0.70 11.67
CA ILE A 21 -2.35 1.15 12.94
C ILE A 21 -1.65 2.42 13.44
N VAL A 22 -0.32 2.50 13.33
CA VAL A 22 0.42 3.73 13.66
C VAL A 22 0.00 4.86 12.72
N GLU A 23 -0.12 4.58 11.43
CA GLU A 23 -0.60 5.54 10.43
C GLU A 23 -2.02 6.04 10.72
N LEU A 24 -2.90 5.21 11.29
CA LEU A 24 -4.23 5.61 11.73
C LEU A 24 -4.23 6.64 12.87
N GLN A 25 -3.16 6.68 13.66
CA GLN A 25 -3.02 7.63 14.77
C GLN A 25 -2.39 8.96 14.35
N ILE A 26 -1.77 9.00 13.17
CA ILE A 26 -1.22 10.24 12.62
C ILE A 26 -2.40 11.11 12.16
N PRO A 27 -2.53 12.36 12.64
CA PRO A 27 -3.58 13.26 12.19
C PRO A 27 -3.52 13.40 10.67
N ASN A 28 -4.67 13.33 10.01
CA ASN A 28 -4.72 13.47 8.56
C ASN A 28 -4.10 14.82 8.16
N PRO A 29 -3.03 14.83 7.33
CA PRO A 29 -2.38 16.07 6.90
C PRO A 29 -3.28 16.91 5.97
N LEU A 30 -4.35 16.29 5.43
CA LEU A 30 -5.35 16.93 4.58
C LEU A 30 -6.73 16.80 5.23
N PRO A 31 -7.61 17.81 5.10
CA PRO A 31 -8.93 17.85 5.77
C PRO A 31 -9.97 16.87 5.18
N PHE A 32 -9.52 15.81 4.50
CA PHE A 32 -10.40 14.84 3.86
C PHE A 32 -10.43 13.51 4.61
N PRO A 33 -11.62 13.04 4.98
CA PRO A 33 -11.77 11.74 5.61
C PRO A 33 -11.36 10.64 4.62
N GLY A 34 -10.51 9.71 5.08
CA GLY A 34 -10.15 8.49 4.33
C GLY A 34 -8.86 8.53 3.52
N ILE A 35 -8.21 9.69 3.37
CA ILE A 35 -6.91 9.82 2.71
C ILE A 35 -5.80 9.51 3.71
N LYS A 36 -4.92 8.57 3.37
CA LYS A 36 -3.78 8.14 4.18
C LYS A 36 -2.49 8.21 3.37
N LEU A 37 -1.35 8.17 4.05
CA LEU A 37 -0.02 8.25 3.43
C LEU A 37 0.31 6.99 2.61
N GLY A 38 -0.27 5.84 2.95
CA GLY A 38 -0.02 4.55 2.35
C GLY A 38 1.25 3.87 2.88
N LEU A 39 1.72 4.20 4.09
CA LEU A 39 3.01 3.70 4.61
C LEU A 39 3.08 2.17 4.67
N ALA A 40 1.96 1.51 4.96
CA ALA A 40 1.90 0.06 5.00
C ALA A 40 2.18 -0.59 3.62
N ASN A 41 2.13 0.16 2.51
CA ASN A 41 2.45 -0.33 1.16
C ASN A 41 3.95 -0.57 0.96
N ILE A 42 4.83 -0.08 1.85
CA ILE A 42 6.27 -0.47 1.87
C ILE A 42 6.39 -1.99 1.91
N VAL A 43 5.61 -2.64 2.78
CA VAL A 43 5.62 -4.09 2.94
C VAL A 43 5.01 -4.78 1.72
N THR A 44 3.90 -4.26 1.18
CA THR A 44 3.28 -4.82 -0.03
C THR A 44 4.26 -4.81 -1.20
N LEU A 45 4.93 -3.68 -1.45
CA LEU A 45 5.93 -3.54 -2.50
C LEU A 45 7.13 -4.46 -2.26
N TYR A 46 7.62 -4.53 -1.02
CA TYR A 46 8.69 -5.45 -0.65
C TYR A 46 8.32 -6.91 -0.94
N VAL A 47 7.09 -7.33 -0.61
CA VAL A 47 6.62 -8.70 -0.88
C VAL A 47 6.47 -8.94 -2.37
N ILE A 48 6.02 -7.97 -3.16
CA ILE A 48 5.96 -8.09 -4.63
C ILE A 48 7.35 -8.39 -5.22
N TYR A 49 8.39 -7.69 -4.76
CA TYR A 49 9.77 -7.90 -5.27
C TYR A 49 10.46 -9.14 -4.72
N ARG A 50 10.14 -9.58 -3.49
CA ARG A 50 10.84 -10.70 -2.82
C ARG A 50 10.13 -12.04 -2.96
N TYR A 51 8.82 -12.02 -3.20
CA TYR A 51 7.93 -13.18 -3.21
C TYR A 51 7.08 -13.19 -4.48
N ARG A 52 6.00 -13.97 -4.52
CA ARG A 52 5.07 -13.98 -5.67
C ARG A 52 3.96 -12.95 -5.47
N ALA A 53 3.42 -12.39 -6.56
CA ALA A 53 2.27 -11.48 -6.52
C ALA A 53 1.08 -12.05 -5.71
N LYS A 54 0.81 -13.35 -5.82
CA LYS A 54 -0.23 -14.04 -5.01
C LYS A 54 -0.01 -13.89 -3.50
N GLU A 55 1.24 -13.88 -3.05
CA GLU A 55 1.62 -13.78 -1.64
C GLU A 55 1.52 -12.34 -1.15
N ALA A 56 1.90 -11.37 -1.98
CA ALA A 56 1.65 -9.95 -1.71
C ALA A 56 0.15 -9.64 -1.61
N LEU A 57 -0.69 -10.25 -2.45
CA LEU A 57 -2.15 -10.12 -2.37
C LEU A 57 -2.70 -10.67 -1.05
N LEU A 58 -2.20 -11.84 -0.59
CA LEU A 58 -2.58 -12.40 0.71
C LEU A 58 -2.23 -11.46 1.87
N VAL A 59 -1.02 -10.90 1.87
CA VAL A 59 -0.57 -9.93 2.88
C VAL A 59 -1.45 -8.68 2.86
N LEU A 60 -1.76 -8.16 1.67
CA LEU A 60 -2.64 -7.00 1.49
C LEU A 60 -4.05 -7.28 2.04
N MET A 61 -4.67 -8.40 1.66
CA MET A 61 -6.01 -8.76 2.09
C MET A 61 -6.08 -8.98 3.60
N ALA A 62 -5.11 -9.72 4.15
CA ALA A 62 -5.01 -9.92 5.59
C ALA A 62 -4.88 -8.58 6.34
N ARG A 63 -4.03 -7.67 5.86
CA ARG A 63 -3.90 -6.31 6.42
C ARG A 63 -5.23 -5.54 6.39
N ILE A 64 -5.97 -5.59 5.28
CA ILE A 64 -7.23 -4.85 5.15
C ILE A 64 -8.29 -5.41 6.09
N ILE A 65 -8.41 -6.74 6.19
CA ILE A 65 -9.37 -7.40 7.08
C ILE A 65 -9.00 -7.15 8.54
N LEU A 66 -7.74 -7.36 8.92
CA LEU A 66 -7.32 -7.14 10.30
C LEU A 66 -7.39 -5.66 10.67
N GLY A 67 -6.92 -4.78 9.79
CA GLY A 67 -6.96 -3.33 9.99
C GLY A 67 -8.38 -2.80 10.16
N SER A 68 -9.38 -3.44 9.56
CA SER A 68 -10.78 -3.07 9.75
C SER A 68 -11.34 -3.50 11.10
N VAL A 69 -10.94 -4.67 11.59
CA VAL A 69 -11.29 -5.14 12.94
C VAL A 69 -10.75 -4.17 14.00
N PHE A 70 -9.51 -3.68 13.83
CA PHE A 70 -8.93 -2.70 14.75
C PHE A 70 -9.52 -1.29 14.63
N ASN A 71 -9.90 -0.86 13.42
CA ASN A 71 -10.41 0.49 13.17
C ASN A 71 -11.94 0.61 13.35
N GLY A 72 -12.68 -0.50 13.37
CA GLY A 72 -14.14 -0.53 13.59
C GLY A 72 -14.98 0.15 12.50
N ASN A 73 -14.39 0.54 11.37
CA ASN A 73 -15.05 1.39 10.37
C ASN A 73 -15.17 0.67 9.01
N LEU A 74 -16.41 0.33 8.62
CA LEU A 74 -16.71 -0.31 7.33
C LEU A 74 -16.31 0.56 6.13
N MET A 75 -16.47 1.88 6.22
CA MET A 75 -16.08 2.79 5.13
C MET A 75 -14.58 2.69 4.86
N ALA A 76 -13.77 2.63 5.92
CA ALA A 76 -12.32 2.48 5.80
C ALA A 76 -11.92 1.18 5.07
N ILE A 77 -12.74 0.12 5.15
CA ILE A 77 -12.55 -1.12 4.37
C ILE A 77 -12.71 -0.83 2.88
N MET A 78 -13.80 -0.18 2.49
CA MET A 78 -14.08 0.09 1.08
C MET A 78 -12.99 0.97 0.44
N TYR A 79 -12.55 2.01 1.15
CA TYR A 79 -11.42 2.84 0.72
C TYR A 79 -10.12 2.05 0.61
N SER A 80 -9.81 1.20 1.59
CA SER A 80 -8.57 0.42 1.61
C SER A 80 -8.57 -0.70 0.57
N LEU A 81 -9.71 -1.33 0.29
CA LEU A 81 -9.87 -2.33 -0.76
C LEU A 81 -9.70 -1.69 -2.14
N ALA A 82 -10.47 -0.64 -2.45
CA ALA A 82 -10.43 0.00 -3.75
C ALA A 82 -9.03 0.55 -4.05
N GLY A 83 -8.47 1.36 -3.14
CA GLY A 83 -7.12 1.90 -3.31
C GLY A 83 -6.05 0.81 -3.29
N GLY A 84 -6.11 -0.11 -2.32
CA GLY A 84 -5.11 -1.16 -2.15
C GLY A 84 -5.04 -2.12 -3.34
N ILE A 85 -6.18 -2.50 -3.92
CA ILE A 85 -6.23 -3.36 -5.10
C ILE A 85 -5.69 -2.62 -6.33
N CYS A 86 -6.11 -1.37 -6.56
CA CYS A 86 -5.57 -0.56 -7.66
C CYS A 86 -4.05 -0.41 -7.56
N CYS A 87 -3.54 -0.10 -6.37
CA CYS A 87 -2.11 -0.04 -6.07
C CYS A 87 -1.41 -1.36 -6.37
N PHE A 88 -1.95 -2.48 -5.84
CA PHE A 88 -1.38 -3.80 -6.01
C PHE A 88 -1.30 -4.24 -7.47
N VAL A 89 -2.36 -3.97 -8.26
CA VAL A 89 -2.39 -4.31 -9.69
C VAL A 89 -1.31 -3.53 -10.43
N VAL A 90 -1.21 -2.22 -10.21
CA VAL A 90 -0.19 -1.39 -10.87
C VAL A 90 1.22 -1.84 -10.48
N MET A 91 1.48 -2.04 -9.20
CA MET A 91 2.78 -2.52 -8.74
C MET A 91 3.12 -3.91 -9.30
N SER A 92 2.16 -4.84 -9.32
CA SER A 92 2.37 -6.21 -9.82
C SER A 92 2.61 -6.27 -11.32
N VAL A 93 2.04 -5.36 -12.11
CA VAL A 93 2.23 -5.31 -13.57
C VAL A 93 3.53 -4.60 -13.96
N LEU A 94 4.06 -3.74 -13.10
CA LEU A 94 5.25 -2.94 -13.39
C LEU A 94 6.52 -3.48 -12.74
N HIS A 95 6.44 -4.31 -11.70
CA HIS A 95 7.62 -4.74 -10.93
C HIS A 95 8.68 -5.47 -11.77
N ASP A 96 8.27 -6.20 -12.80
CA ASP A 96 9.12 -6.98 -13.70
C ASP A 96 9.58 -6.18 -14.93
N LYS A 97 8.93 -5.05 -15.21
CA LYS A 97 9.26 -4.14 -16.32
C LYS A 97 10.23 -3.04 -15.93
N ILE A 98 10.38 -2.78 -14.63
CA ILE A 98 11.21 -1.71 -14.08
C ILE A 98 12.35 -2.32 -13.27
N GLU A 99 13.58 -1.94 -13.60
CA GLU A 99 14.76 -2.41 -12.88
C GLU A 99 14.70 -2.08 -11.38
N GLU A 100 15.31 -2.93 -10.54
CA GLU A 100 15.29 -2.76 -9.08
C GLU A 100 15.88 -1.41 -8.59
N LYS A 101 16.75 -0.77 -9.38
CA LYS A 101 17.26 0.58 -9.05
C LYS A 101 16.19 1.68 -9.14
N TYR A 102 15.08 1.42 -9.84
CA TYR A 102 13.99 2.36 -10.12
C TYR A 102 12.67 1.97 -9.45
N ILE A 103 12.72 1.18 -8.37
CA ILE A 103 11.53 0.75 -7.61
C ILE A 103 10.67 1.94 -7.17
N PHE A 104 11.26 3.10 -6.93
CA PHE A 104 10.51 4.32 -6.63
C PHE A 104 9.51 4.71 -7.71
N ILE A 105 9.77 4.42 -8.99
CA ILE A 105 8.81 4.70 -10.08
C ILE A 105 7.57 3.81 -9.93
N VAL A 106 7.78 2.51 -9.68
CA VAL A 106 6.69 1.55 -9.41
C VAL A 106 5.88 1.99 -8.20
N SER A 107 6.56 2.46 -7.17
CA SER A 107 5.93 2.96 -5.94
C SER A 107 5.10 4.22 -6.18
N ILE A 108 5.63 5.21 -6.90
CA ILE A 108 4.90 6.44 -7.25
C ILE A 108 3.64 6.11 -8.06
N LEU A 109 3.77 5.28 -9.10
CA LEU A 109 2.62 4.89 -9.93
C LEU A 109 1.59 4.09 -9.13
N GLY A 110 2.03 3.19 -8.24
CA GLY A 110 1.17 2.48 -7.32
C GLY A 110 0.45 3.40 -6.34
N ALA A 111 1.13 4.40 -5.77
CA ALA A 111 0.53 5.39 -4.88
C ALA A 111 -0.51 6.26 -5.60
N CYS A 112 -0.23 6.69 -6.84
CA CYS A 112 -1.21 7.39 -7.67
C CYS A 112 -2.45 6.52 -7.91
N ALA A 113 -2.26 5.25 -8.28
CA ALA A 113 -3.34 4.29 -8.49
C ALA A 113 -4.14 4.03 -7.20
N HIS A 114 -3.48 4.01 -6.04
CA HIS A 114 -4.12 3.91 -4.73
C HIS A 114 -5.10 5.07 -4.51
N ASN A 115 -4.65 6.31 -4.71
CA ASN A 115 -5.46 7.49 -4.51
C ASN A 115 -6.61 7.59 -5.53
N ILE A 116 -6.37 7.20 -6.78
CA ILE A 116 -7.42 7.11 -7.80
C ILE A 116 -8.50 6.10 -7.37
N GLY A 117 -8.10 4.91 -6.91
CA GLY A 117 -9.03 3.90 -6.40
C GLY A 117 -9.86 4.40 -5.22
N GLN A 118 -9.23 5.13 -4.29
CA GLN A 118 -9.93 5.77 -3.16
C GLN A 118 -10.94 6.83 -3.60
N ILE A 119 -10.60 7.65 -4.60
CA ILE A 119 -11.50 8.69 -5.12
C ILE A 119 -12.67 8.07 -5.88
N ILE A 120 -12.44 7.03 -6.68
CA ILE A 120 -13.52 6.32 -7.39
C ILE A 120 -14.55 5.78 -6.41
N ILE A 121 -14.11 5.10 -5.34
CA ILE A 121 -15.04 4.58 -4.34
C ILE A 121 -15.67 5.72 -3.50
N ALA A 122 -14.95 6.81 -3.25
CA ALA A 122 -15.50 8.00 -2.59
C ALA A 122 -16.68 8.59 -3.37
N ILE A 123 -16.52 8.77 -4.69
CA ILE A 123 -17.56 9.29 -5.58
C ILE A 123 -18.73 8.30 -5.62
N PHE A 124 -18.44 6.99 -5.68
CA PHE A 124 -19.48 5.97 -5.73
C PHE A 124 -20.36 5.97 -4.47
N ILE A 125 -19.78 6.17 -3.29
CA ILE A 125 -20.51 6.15 -2.01
C ILE A 125 -21.22 7.49 -1.75
N THR A 126 -20.51 8.60 -1.90
CA THR A 126 -21.06 9.94 -1.61
C THR A 126 -21.94 10.51 -2.71
N LYS A 127 -21.94 9.88 -3.90
CA LYS A 127 -22.60 10.37 -5.13
C LYS A 127 -22.20 11.79 -5.52
N THR A 128 -21.01 12.23 -5.10
CA THR A 128 -20.56 13.62 -5.26
C THR A 128 -19.33 13.68 -6.16
N LEU A 129 -19.49 14.15 -7.41
CA LEU A 129 -18.38 14.30 -8.36
C LEU A 129 -17.37 15.39 -7.95
N ALA A 130 -17.78 16.36 -7.13
CA ALA A 130 -16.90 17.44 -6.66
C ALA A 130 -15.66 16.92 -5.91
N ILE A 131 -15.69 15.68 -5.39
CA ILE A 131 -14.54 15.03 -4.76
C ILE A 131 -13.36 14.86 -5.74
N MET A 132 -13.61 14.78 -7.05
CA MET A 132 -12.56 14.69 -8.06
C MET A 132 -11.65 15.93 -8.07
N MET A 133 -12.11 17.09 -7.59
CA MET A 133 -11.31 18.30 -7.49
C MET A 133 -10.10 18.15 -6.54
N TYR A 134 -10.11 17.15 -5.65
CA TYR A 134 -8.99 16.84 -4.77
C TYR A 134 -7.93 15.95 -5.40
N LEU A 135 -8.24 15.32 -6.54
CA LEU A 135 -7.34 14.39 -7.20
C LEU A 135 -5.97 15.01 -7.54
N PRO A 136 -5.85 16.26 -8.01
CA PRO A 136 -4.53 16.88 -8.25
C PRO A 136 -3.67 16.96 -6.99
N TRP A 137 -4.24 17.39 -5.87
CA TRP A 137 -3.55 17.47 -4.58
C TRP A 137 -3.16 16.08 -4.06
N LEU A 138 -4.03 15.09 -4.27
CA LEU A 138 -3.75 13.71 -3.93
C LEU A 138 -2.63 13.12 -4.75
N LEU A 139 -2.58 13.39 -6.05
CA LEU A 139 -1.51 12.89 -6.93
C LEU A 139 -0.18 13.53 -6.56
N LEU A 140 -0.16 14.82 -6.22
CA LEU A 140 1.04 15.49 -5.71
C LEU A 140 1.53 14.83 -4.41
N SER A 141 0.63 14.57 -3.46
CA SER A 141 0.99 13.86 -2.23
C SER A 141 1.47 12.43 -2.51
N ALA A 142 0.84 11.72 -3.45
CA ALA A 142 1.21 10.37 -3.85
C ALA A 142 2.59 10.29 -4.49
N MET A 143 3.03 11.33 -5.22
CA MET A 143 4.38 11.40 -5.74
C MET A 143 5.41 11.48 -4.60
N ILE A 144 5.15 12.29 -3.58
CA ILE A 144 6.04 12.46 -2.42
C ILE A 144 6.07 11.18 -1.58
N THR A 145 4.90 10.67 -1.18
CA THR A 145 4.81 9.47 -0.35
C THR A 145 5.26 8.23 -1.13
N GLY A 146 4.91 8.13 -2.41
CA GLY A 146 5.34 7.06 -3.31
C GLY A 146 6.85 7.04 -3.49
N LEU A 147 7.50 8.20 -3.64
CA LEU A 147 8.96 8.29 -3.68
C LEU A 147 9.56 7.77 -2.37
N PHE A 148 9.06 8.25 -1.22
CA PHE A 148 9.52 7.82 0.10
C PHE A 148 9.37 6.31 0.31
N ILE A 149 8.18 5.77 0.05
CA ILE A 149 7.87 4.33 0.13
C ILE A 149 8.83 3.53 -0.75
N GLY A 150 9.06 3.99 -1.99
CA GLY A 150 9.93 3.32 -2.94
C GLY A 150 11.39 3.28 -2.50
N LEU A 151 11.91 4.39 -1.99
CA LEU A 151 13.27 4.48 -1.43
C LEU A 151 13.43 3.59 -0.19
N CYS A 152 12.44 3.59 0.71
CA CYS A 152 12.43 2.69 1.87
C CYS A 152 12.44 1.21 1.43
N THR A 153 11.60 0.82 0.48
CA THR A 153 11.57 -0.56 -0.03
C THR A 153 12.88 -0.92 -0.72
N GLN A 154 13.47 -0.02 -1.51
CA GLN A 154 14.76 -0.24 -2.16
C GLN A 154 15.88 -0.44 -1.12
N TYR A 155 15.89 0.37 -0.05
CA TYR A 155 16.82 0.19 1.06
C TYR A 155 16.64 -1.16 1.77
N LEU A 156 15.39 -1.57 2.01
CA LEU A 156 15.06 -2.87 2.61
C LEU A 156 15.53 -4.05 1.75
N LEU A 157 15.36 -3.97 0.43
CA LEU A 157 15.80 -5.01 -0.50
C LEU A 157 17.33 -5.11 -0.59
N LYS A 158 18.03 -3.98 -0.51
CA LYS A 158 19.51 -3.95 -0.52
C LYS A 158 20.13 -4.36 0.81
N SER A 159 19.40 -4.19 1.92
CA SER A 159 19.90 -4.48 3.26
C SER A 159 20.09 -5.99 3.47
N ARG A 160 21.35 -6.40 3.72
CA ARG A 160 21.72 -7.81 4.00
C ARG A 160 21.09 -8.40 5.26
N ALA A 161 20.48 -7.59 6.12
CA ALA A 161 19.87 -8.05 7.37
C ALA A 161 18.72 -9.06 7.17
N ILE A 162 18.04 -9.05 6.01
CA ILE A 162 16.95 -9.98 5.69
C ILE A 162 17.42 -11.11 4.73
N LEU A 163 18.67 -11.05 4.26
CA LEU A 163 19.22 -11.92 3.21
C LEU A 163 19.73 -13.28 3.68
N ILE A 164 19.53 -13.70 4.93
CA ILE A 164 19.79 -15.11 5.34
C ILE A 164 18.67 -16.03 4.82
N GLN A 165 18.26 -15.94 3.55
CA GLN A 165 17.38 -16.91 2.87
C GLN A 165 17.57 -16.90 1.35
N LYS A 166 18.76 -17.28 0.88
CA LYS A 166 18.84 -18.11 -0.32
C LYS A 166 19.12 -19.54 0.14
#